data_AF-A0A9W8R5R1-F1
#
_entry.id   AF-A0A9W8R5R1-F1
#
_cell.length_a   1.000
_cell.length_b   1.000
_cell.length_c   1.000
_cell.angle_alpha   90.00
_cell.angle_beta   90.00
_cell.angle_gamma   90.00
#
_symmetry.space_group_name_H-M   'P 1'
#
loop_
_entity.id
_entity.type
_entity.pdbx_description
1 polymer ?
#
loop_
_entity_poly.entity_id
_entity_poly.type
_entity_poly.pdbx_seq_one_letter_code
_entity_poly.pdbx_strand_id
1 'polypeptide(L)'
;MRWVGSLYIEQDTSHSLFKDAFRLVDGNPLKDGFLVQARLLLVIGLDGNRQRKKVRKLMAEARDISVQIGMNTHLFATANGRGMPILEESWRRTWWELYVVDALMSGVHQTNSFALYDVPTDVALPCEEYQYLTGQIPPPMHPQDMENIGLFDGTPFSSYTYRIQCACFLGTLQRMPTQVDHIDKLLANWKLRLPASKHDAHFNGELDEMMFQALMMWHAINILLHQPHSQLDPSSTYYIKACQPNTPALSSDVFNLHTIRTIRAARELSKLITYRVSLLTHTHFFAYMVTLSSTIHLSKWSLAFVAQDDEDLRQNIRLNIGALVKYAEMWSVAQHLGSQVKHIAKEVYMMKKRQQQPPEWAGLLPQEQMTANLGF
;
A
#
# COMPACT_ATOMS: atom_id res chain seq x y z
N MET A 1 -20.55 -10.17 -5.33
CA MET A 1 -20.77 -8.92 -6.11
C MET A 1 -21.83 -8.01 -5.50
N ARG A 2 -23.12 -8.38 -5.41
CA ARG A 2 -24.19 -7.50 -4.89
C ARG A 2 -23.88 -6.87 -3.53
N TRP A 3 -23.36 -7.65 -2.58
CA TRP A 3 -22.93 -7.10 -1.29
C TRP A 3 -21.84 -6.03 -1.41
N VAL A 4 -20.76 -6.29 -2.16
CA VAL A 4 -19.69 -5.30 -2.36
C VAL A 4 -20.23 -4.03 -3.02
N GLY A 5 -21.09 -4.16 -4.03
CA GLY A 5 -21.75 -3.02 -4.68
C GLY A 5 -22.66 -2.23 -3.74
N SER A 6 -23.40 -2.91 -2.85
CA SER A 6 -24.27 -2.25 -1.87
C SER A 6 -23.52 -1.34 -0.89
N LEU A 7 -22.22 -1.56 -0.69
CA LEU A 7 -21.40 -0.65 0.11
C LEU A 7 -21.38 0.77 -0.48
N TYR A 8 -21.52 0.91 -1.81
CA TYR A 8 -21.46 2.19 -2.53
C TYR A 8 -22.82 2.85 -2.77
N ILE A 9 -23.92 2.09 -2.74
CA ILE A 9 -25.23 2.56 -3.24
C ILE A 9 -26.30 2.48 -2.16
N GLU A 10 -26.42 1.34 -1.45
CA GLU A 10 -27.54 1.04 -0.55
C GLU A 10 -27.02 0.41 0.75
N GLN A 11 -26.58 1.24 1.70
CA GLN A 11 -26.02 0.75 2.97
C GLN A 11 -27.05 -0.02 3.82
N ASP A 12 -28.35 0.31 3.69
CA ASP A 12 -29.43 -0.33 4.46
C ASP A 12 -29.63 -1.82 4.09
N THR A 13 -29.45 -2.19 2.82
CA THR A 13 -29.59 -3.57 2.35
C THR A 13 -28.29 -4.37 2.49
N SER A 14 -27.16 -3.69 2.70
CA SER A 14 -25.82 -4.29 2.75
C SER A 14 -25.69 -5.40 3.79
N HIS A 15 -26.30 -5.27 4.96
CA HIS A 15 -26.24 -6.31 5.99
C HIS A 15 -26.94 -7.61 5.58
N SER A 16 -28.08 -7.53 4.91
CA SER A 16 -28.78 -8.71 4.40
C SER A 16 -27.98 -9.37 3.28
N LEU A 17 -27.50 -8.57 2.33
CA LEU A 17 -26.67 -9.05 1.22
C LEU A 17 -25.38 -9.69 1.70
N PHE A 18 -24.78 -9.17 2.78
CA PHE A 18 -23.63 -9.77 3.44
C PHE A 18 -23.96 -11.16 3.99
N LYS A 19 -25.06 -11.29 4.74
CA LYS A 19 -25.48 -12.57 5.33
C LYS A 19 -25.70 -13.63 4.26
N ASP A 20 -26.36 -13.27 3.16
CA ASP A 20 -26.58 -14.18 2.04
C ASP A 20 -25.27 -14.59 1.37
N ALA A 21 -24.41 -13.64 1.03
CA ALA A 21 -23.12 -13.92 0.41
C ALA A 21 -22.22 -14.78 1.31
N PHE A 22 -22.18 -14.48 2.62
CA PHE A 22 -21.38 -15.22 3.58
C PHE A 22 -21.91 -16.65 3.76
N ARG A 23 -23.23 -16.86 3.80
CA ARG A 23 -23.84 -18.19 3.88
C ARG A 23 -23.50 -19.08 2.67
N LEU A 24 -23.41 -18.51 1.48
CA LEU A 24 -23.07 -19.25 0.25
C LEU A 24 -21.59 -19.64 0.17
N VAL A 25 -20.73 -18.96 0.94
CA VAL A 25 -19.28 -19.10 0.89
C VAL A 25 -18.73 -19.88 2.08
N ASP A 26 -19.28 -19.66 3.27
CA ASP A 26 -18.89 -20.37 4.50
C ASP A 26 -19.47 -21.78 4.49
N GLY A 27 -18.62 -22.79 4.65
CA GLY A 27 -19.05 -24.20 4.63
C GLY A 27 -19.45 -24.76 3.26
N ASN A 28 -19.20 -24.04 2.15
CA ASN A 28 -19.53 -24.55 0.82
C ASN A 28 -18.75 -25.86 0.53
N PRO A 29 -19.45 -26.98 0.20
CA PRO A 29 -18.81 -28.27 -0.02
C PRO A 29 -18.05 -28.35 -1.34
N LEU A 30 -18.48 -27.59 -2.36
CA LEU A 30 -17.82 -27.55 -3.66
C LEU A 30 -16.60 -26.64 -3.59
N LYS A 31 -15.41 -27.22 -3.77
CA LYS A 31 -14.14 -26.47 -3.80
C LYS A 31 -13.76 -26.24 -5.26
N ASP A 32 -14.10 -25.07 -5.78
CA ASP A 32 -13.82 -24.67 -7.16
C ASP A 32 -13.25 -23.24 -7.26
N GLY A 33 -12.90 -22.82 -8.48
CA GLY A 33 -12.36 -21.48 -8.72
C GLY A 33 -13.33 -20.35 -8.42
N PHE A 34 -14.64 -20.58 -8.57
CA PHE A 34 -15.67 -19.59 -8.26
C PHE A 34 -15.77 -19.32 -6.76
N LEU A 35 -15.62 -20.36 -5.93
CA LEU A 35 -15.54 -20.19 -4.48
C LEU A 35 -14.32 -19.37 -4.07
N VAL A 36 -13.17 -19.55 -4.73
CA VAL A 36 -11.98 -18.71 -4.51
C VAL A 36 -12.28 -17.25 -4.86
N GLN A 37 -12.84 -16.97 -6.04
CA GLN A 37 -13.24 -15.62 -6.45
C GLN A 37 -14.23 -14.98 -5.45
N ALA A 38 -15.26 -15.72 -5.02
CA ALA A 38 -16.25 -15.23 -4.08
C ALA A 38 -15.63 -14.89 -2.71
N ARG A 39 -14.72 -15.75 -2.21
CA ARG A 39 -13.98 -15.51 -0.96
C ARG A 39 -13.07 -14.30 -1.05
N LEU A 40 -12.33 -14.18 -2.15
CA LEU A 40 -11.44 -13.04 -2.38
C LEU A 40 -12.20 -11.71 -2.35
N LEU A 41 -13.34 -11.63 -3.05
CA LEU A 41 -14.21 -10.46 -3.02
C LEU A 41 -14.76 -10.17 -1.62
N LEU A 42 -15.16 -11.21 -0.87
CA LEU A 42 -15.60 -11.06 0.51
C LEU A 42 -14.47 -10.53 1.41
N VAL A 43 -13.26 -11.07 1.26
CA VAL A 43 -12.06 -10.67 1.99
C VAL A 43 -11.75 -9.20 1.79
N ILE A 44 -11.72 -8.71 0.53
CA ILE A 44 -11.47 -7.30 0.21
C ILE A 44 -12.51 -6.40 0.87
N GLY A 45 -13.81 -6.69 0.70
CA GLY A 45 -14.87 -5.87 1.29
C GLY A 45 -14.89 -5.92 2.82
N LEU A 46 -14.58 -7.06 3.43
CA LEU A 46 -14.54 -7.24 4.88
C LEU A 46 -13.34 -6.51 5.50
N ASP A 47 -12.23 -6.44 4.77
CA ASP A 47 -11.06 -5.68 5.17
C ASP A 47 -11.35 -4.19 5.26
N GLY A 48 -11.93 -3.62 4.19
CA GLY A 48 -12.39 -2.23 4.19
C GLY A 48 -13.38 -1.92 5.32
N ASN A 49 -14.15 -2.93 5.75
CA ASN A 49 -15.09 -2.85 6.87
C ASN A 49 -14.50 -3.27 8.24
N ARG A 50 -13.19 -3.41 8.35
CA ARG A 50 -12.45 -3.70 9.59
C ARG A 50 -12.85 -5.03 10.27
N GLN A 51 -13.34 -6.00 9.51
CA GLN A 51 -13.77 -7.32 10.01
C GLN A 51 -12.60 -8.33 10.10
N ARG A 52 -11.50 -7.94 10.76
CA ARG A 52 -10.20 -8.65 10.74
C ARG A 52 -10.27 -10.16 11.02
N LYS A 53 -11.09 -10.60 11.98
CA LYS A 53 -11.23 -12.03 12.33
C LYS A 53 -11.79 -12.84 11.16
N LYS A 54 -12.82 -12.32 10.48
CA LYS A 54 -13.45 -12.98 9.32
C LYS A 54 -12.51 -12.95 8.12
N VAL A 55 -11.83 -11.83 7.89
CA VAL A 55 -10.80 -11.68 6.85
C VAL A 55 -9.73 -12.75 7.00
N ARG A 56 -9.17 -12.92 8.20
CA ARG A 56 -8.14 -13.94 8.45
C ARG A 56 -8.61 -15.35 8.13
N LYS A 57 -9.81 -15.73 8.59
CA LYS A 57 -10.41 -17.04 8.31
C LYS A 57 -10.59 -17.25 6.81
N LEU A 58 -11.34 -16.36 6.15
CA LEU A 58 -11.68 -16.50 4.73
C LEU A 58 -10.45 -16.44 3.82
N MET A 59 -9.46 -15.61 4.15
CA MET A 59 -8.23 -15.52 3.37
C MET A 59 -7.40 -16.80 3.48
N ALA A 60 -7.25 -17.35 4.69
CA ALA A 60 -6.57 -18.63 4.87
C ALA A 60 -7.25 -19.74 4.06
N GLU A 61 -8.57 -19.87 4.16
CA GLU A 61 -9.28 -20.90 3.41
C GLU A 61 -9.29 -20.65 1.89
N ALA A 62 -9.24 -19.40 1.44
CA ALA A 62 -9.13 -19.08 0.00
C ALA A 62 -7.78 -19.51 -0.56
N ARG A 63 -6.69 -19.27 0.20
CA ARG A 63 -5.34 -19.75 -0.14
C ARG A 63 -5.34 -21.28 -0.21
N ASP A 64 -5.83 -21.94 0.83
CA ASP A 64 -5.84 -23.40 0.92
C ASP A 64 -6.59 -24.04 -0.26
N ILE A 65 -7.79 -23.54 -0.57
CA ILE A 65 -8.56 -24.04 -1.72
C ILE A 65 -7.82 -23.77 -3.02
N SER A 66 -7.28 -22.58 -3.23
CA SER A 66 -6.60 -22.22 -4.48
C SER A 66 -5.45 -23.18 -4.79
N VAL A 67 -4.68 -23.57 -3.77
CA VAL A 67 -3.59 -24.54 -3.91
C VAL A 67 -4.15 -25.96 -4.07
N GLN A 68 -5.15 -26.34 -3.28
CA GLN A 68 -5.77 -27.68 -3.33
C GLN A 68 -6.33 -28.01 -4.72
N ILE A 69 -6.95 -27.04 -5.40
CA ILE A 69 -7.51 -27.24 -6.74
C ILE A 69 -6.47 -27.05 -7.85
N GLY A 70 -5.22 -26.72 -7.51
CA GLY A 70 -4.14 -26.49 -8.46
C GLY A 70 -4.20 -25.15 -9.19
N MET A 71 -4.95 -24.15 -8.68
CA MET A 71 -5.07 -22.83 -9.30
C MET A 71 -3.72 -22.10 -9.45
N ASN A 72 -2.73 -22.47 -8.63
CA ASN A 72 -1.36 -22.00 -8.73
C ASN A 72 -0.54 -22.65 -9.87
N THR A 73 -1.19 -23.41 -10.76
CA THR A 73 -0.54 -24.08 -11.91
C THR A 73 -1.11 -23.62 -13.25
N HIS A 74 -0.30 -23.61 -14.31
CA HIS A 74 -0.72 -23.25 -15.66
C HIS A 74 -1.85 -24.14 -16.20
N LEU A 75 -1.85 -25.43 -15.83
CA LEU A 75 -2.84 -26.43 -16.26
C LEU A 75 -4.26 -26.06 -15.80
N PHE A 76 -4.40 -25.41 -14.65
CA PHE A 76 -5.72 -25.10 -14.10
C PHE A 76 -6.54 -24.21 -15.03
N ALA A 77 -5.92 -23.17 -15.60
CA ALA A 77 -6.61 -22.24 -16.48
C ALA A 77 -7.16 -22.99 -17.71
N THR A 78 -6.32 -23.75 -18.40
CA THR A 78 -6.71 -24.52 -19.60
C THR A 78 -7.76 -25.59 -19.28
N ALA A 79 -7.58 -26.34 -18.19
CA ALA A 79 -8.51 -27.41 -17.80
C ALA A 79 -9.90 -26.88 -17.41
N ASN A 80 -9.97 -25.68 -16.82
CA ASN A 80 -11.22 -25.08 -16.35
C ASN A 80 -11.74 -23.97 -17.28
N GLY A 81 -11.03 -23.67 -18.35
CA GLY A 81 -11.35 -22.61 -19.32
C GLY A 81 -12.41 -23.00 -20.35
N ARG A 82 -12.70 -24.30 -20.49
CA ARG A 82 -13.66 -24.84 -21.47
C ARG A 82 -13.36 -24.40 -22.92
N GLY A 83 -12.09 -24.17 -23.24
CA GLY A 83 -11.63 -23.66 -24.53
C GLY A 83 -12.00 -22.19 -24.79
N MET A 84 -12.44 -21.44 -23.76
CA MET A 84 -12.74 -20.02 -23.87
C MET A 84 -11.55 -19.20 -23.33
N PRO A 85 -10.80 -18.47 -24.19
CA PRO A 85 -9.61 -17.72 -23.75
C PRO A 85 -9.89 -16.71 -22.64
N ILE A 86 -11.08 -16.09 -22.65
CA ILE A 86 -11.49 -15.12 -21.62
C ILE A 86 -11.67 -15.79 -20.25
N LEU A 87 -12.15 -17.04 -20.21
CA LEU A 87 -12.34 -17.76 -18.96
C LEU A 87 -10.98 -18.24 -18.41
N GLU A 88 -10.09 -18.69 -19.29
CA GLU A 88 -8.71 -19.03 -18.93
C GLU A 88 -7.97 -17.82 -18.35
N GLU A 89 -8.12 -16.64 -18.97
CA GLU A 89 -7.56 -15.39 -18.46
C GLU A 89 -8.16 -15.00 -17.11
N SER A 90 -9.47 -15.20 -16.92
CA SER A 90 -10.13 -14.97 -15.63
C SER A 90 -9.52 -15.84 -14.51
N TRP A 91 -9.16 -17.09 -14.81
CA TRP A 91 -8.49 -17.98 -13.84
C TRP A 91 -7.07 -17.51 -13.50
N ARG A 92 -6.27 -17.12 -14.49
CA ARG A 92 -4.95 -16.53 -14.25
C ARG A 92 -5.04 -15.27 -13.38
N ARG A 93 -5.96 -14.37 -13.70
CA ARG A 93 -6.23 -13.15 -12.93
C ARG A 93 -6.70 -13.46 -11.51
N THR A 94 -7.47 -14.52 -11.31
CA THR A 94 -7.94 -14.93 -9.97
C THR A 94 -6.77 -15.34 -9.07
N TRP A 95 -5.85 -16.17 -9.59
CA TRP A 95 -4.65 -16.56 -8.86
C TRP A 95 -3.79 -15.34 -8.49
N TRP A 96 -3.49 -14.49 -9.48
CA TRP A 96 -2.61 -13.35 -9.28
C TRP A 96 -3.25 -12.26 -8.41
N GLU A 97 -4.56 -12.06 -8.47
CA GLU A 97 -5.24 -11.14 -7.55
C GLU A 97 -5.20 -11.68 -6.12
N LEU A 98 -5.41 -12.98 -5.91
CA LEU A 98 -5.27 -13.60 -4.59
C LEU A 98 -3.84 -13.44 -4.05
N TYR A 99 -2.82 -13.65 -4.90
CA TYR A 99 -1.41 -13.46 -4.57
C TYR A 99 -1.10 -12.01 -4.17
N VAL A 100 -1.55 -11.02 -4.96
CA VAL A 100 -1.31 -9.60 -4.66
C VAL A 100 -2.08 -9.13 -3.42
N VAL A 101 -3.32 -9.56 -3.23
CA VAL A 101 -4.09 -9.25 -2.01
C VAL A 101 -3.44 -9.86 -0.77
N ASP A 102 -2.88 -11.07 -0.88
CA ASP A 102 -2.08 -11.66 0.19
C ASP A 102 -0.86 -10.80 0.55
N ALA A 103 -0.11 -10.36 -0.47
CA ALA A 103 1.03 -9.47 -0.30
C ALA A 103 0.64 -8.14 0.36
N LEU A 104 -0.40 -7.48 -0.15
CA LEU A 104 -0.89 -6.22 0.41
C LEU A 104 -1.30 -6.39 1.88
N MET A 105 -2.09 -7.43 2.19
CA MET A 105 -2.52 -7.70 3.56
C MET A 105 -1.36 -8.03 4.49
N SER A 106 -0.34 -8.77 4.03
CA SER A 106 0.81 -9.11 4.87
C SER A 106 1.60 -7.86 5.29
N GLY A 107 1.72 -6.88 4.38
CA GLY A 107 2.31 -5.58 4.64
C GLY A 107 1.44 -4.69 5.52
N VAL A 108 0.20 -4.39 5.10
CA VAL A 108 -0.64 -3.38 5.79
C VAL A 108 -1.13 -3.83 7.17
N HIS A 109 -1.33 -5.14 7.37
CA HIS A 109 -1.67 -5.70 8.67
C HIS A 109 -0.46 -6.02 9.55
N GLN A 110 0.76 -5.83 9.04
CA GLN A 110 2.01 -6.15 9.73
C GLN A 110 2.03 -7.57 10.30
N THR A 111 1.42 -8.51 9.60
CA THR A 111 1.60 -9.93 9.97
C THR A 111 2.97 -10.41 9.53
N ASN A 112 3.59 -9.75 8.53
CA ASN A 112 4.80 -10.19 7.84
C ASN A 112 4.71 -11.66 7.39
N SER A 113 3.48 -12.11 7.14
CA SER A 113 3.14 -13.48 6.74
C SER A 113 2.47 -13.41 5.37
N PHE A 114 3.31 -13.32 4.35
CA PHE A 114 2.92 -13.52 2.96
C PHE A 114 3.00 -15.02 2.66
N ALA A 115 1.87 -15.71 2.83
CA ALA A 115 1.81 -17.17 2.80
C ALA A 115 1.98 -17.72 1.37
N LEU A 116 1.38 -17.06 0.37
CA LEU A 116 1.48 -17.51 -1.03
C LEU A 116 2.85 -17.23 -1.66
N TYR A 117 3.73 -16.44 -1.03
CA TYR A 117 5.05 -16.14 -1.58
C TYR A 117 5.91 -17.38 -1.80
N ASP A 118 5.85 -18.34 -0.86
CA ASP A 118 6.64 -19.58 -0.93
C ASP A 118 5.96 -20.68 -1.75
N VAL A 119 4.75 -20.44 -2.27
CA VAL A 119 4.02 -21.42 -3.07
C VAL A 119 4.55 -21.38 -4.50
N PRO A 120 5.13 -22.47 -5.03
CA PRO A 120 5.59 -22.51 -6.40
C PRO A 120 4.43 -22.26 -7.36
N THR A 121 4.68 -21.46 -8.39
CA THR A 121 3.68 -21.14 -9.40
C THR A 121 4.30 -21.00 -10.78
N ASP A 122 3.61 -21.56 -11.77
CA ASP A 122 3.91 -21.41 -13.20
C ASP A 122 2.72 -20.81 -13.96
N VAL A 123 1.75 -20.22 -13.24
CA VAL A 123 0.58 -19.56 -13.81
C VAL A 123 1.05 -18.41 -14.70
N ALA A 124 0.65 -18.43 -15.96
CA ALA A 124 1.01 -17.37 -16.89
C ALA A 124 0.50 -15.99 -16.41
N LEU A 125 1.23 -14.96 -16.82
CA LEU A 125 1.00 -13.58 -16.42
C LEU A 125 -0.27 -13.03 -17.09
N PRO A 126 -1.06 -12.19 -16.39
CA PRO A 126 -2.27 -11.62 -16.96
C PRO A 126 -1.98 -10.65 -18.11
N CYS A 127 -2.91 -10.57 -19.06
CA CYS A 127 -2.87 -9.61 -20.16
C CYS A 127 -3.34 -8.21 -19.72
N GLU A 128 -3.26 -7.22 -20.61
CA GLU A 128 -3.75 -5.86 -20.34
C GLU A 128 -5.27 -5.80 -20.15
N GLU A 129 -5.76 -4.79 -19.43
CA GLU A 129 -7.19 -4.66 -19.13
C GLU A 129 -8.05 -4.55 -20.39
N TYR A 130 -7.64 -3.73 -21.35
CA TYR A 130 -8.38 -3.59 -22.62
C TYR A 130 -8.44 -4.90 -23.42
N GLN A 131 -7.41 -5.75 -23.33
CA GLN A 131 -7.36 -7.05 -24.00
C GLN A 131 -8.39 -8.01 -23.40
N TYR A 132 -8.49 -8.04 -22.06
CA TYR A 132 -9.50 -8.81 -21.36
C TYR A 132 -10.92 -8.32 -21.65
N LEU A 133 -11.15 -7.00 -21.60
CA LEU A 133 -12.46 -6.40 -21.84
C LEU A 133 -12.97 -6.62 -23.27
N THR A 134 -12.08 -6.61 -24.27
CA THR A 134 -12.42 -6.86 -25.67
C THR A 134 -12.45 -8.35 -26.03
N GLY A 135 -12.03 -9.23 -25.13
CA GLY A 135 -11.88 -10.66 -25.39
C GLY A 135 -10.70 -11.03 -26.30
N GLN A 136 -9.85 -10.07 -26.68
CA GLN A 136 -8.66 -10.28 -27.50
C GLN A 136 -7.48 -10.71 -26.63
N ILE A 137 -7.55 -11.94 -26.11
CA ILE A 137 -6.53 -12.47 -25.20
C ILE A 137 -5.27 -12.85 -25.99
N PRO A 138 -4.10 -12.24 -25.71
CA PRO A 138 -2.84 -12.59 -26.37
C PRO A 138 -2.32 -13.95 -25.88
N PRO A 139 -1.32 -14.53 -26.57
CA PRO A 139 -0.55 -15.65 -26.03
C PRO A 139 -0.03 -15.34 -24.63
N PRO A 140 -0.22 -16.23 -23.64
CA PRO A 140 0.23 -15.96 -22.27
C PRO A 140 1.76 -15.89 -22.17
N MET A 141 2.26 -14.95 -21.35
CA MET A 141 3.68 -14.88 -20.97
C MET A 141 3.91 -15.63 -19.66
N HIS A 142 5.08 -16.24 -19.46
CA HIS A 142 5.36 -17.04 -18.28
C HIS A 142 6.06 -16.24 -17.17
N PRO A 143 5.94 -16.62 -15.89
CA PRO A 143 6.61 -15.89 -14.80
C PRO A 143 8.15 -15.87 -14.92
N GLN A 144 8.74 -16.90 -15.53
CA GLN A 144 10.19 -16.98 -15.81
C GLN A 144 10.67 -15.84 -16.72
N ASP A 145 9.75 -15.28 -17.50
CA ASP A 145 10.02 -14.17 -18.40
C ASP A 145 10.24 -12.86 -17.65
N MET A 146 9.74 -12.72 -16.41
CA MET A 146 9.84 -11.50 -15.60
C MET A 146 11.30 -11.07 -15.34
N GLU A 147 12.24 -12.00 -15.38
CA GLU A 147 13.68 -11.73 -15.18
C GLU A 147 14.38 -11.29 -16.47
N ASN A 148 13.90 -11.78 -17.62
CA ASN A 148 14.60 -11.73 -18.91
C ASN A 148 13.99 -10.76 -19.93
N ILE A 149 12.67 -10.58 -19.93
CA ILE A 149 11.97 -9.77 -20.92
C ILE A 149 12.14 -8.27 -20.64
N GLY A 150 12.43 -7.53 -21.70
CA GLY A 150 12.81 -6.11 -21.68
C GLY A 150 14.32 -5.85 -21.72
N LEU A 151 15.16 -6.88 -21.62
CA LEU A 151 16.60 -6.78 -21.95
C LEU A 151 16.87 -7.02 -23.44
N PHE A 152 16.04 -7.82 -24.13
CA PHE A 152 16.29 -8.28 -25.50
C PHE A 152 15.12 -8.05 -26.45
N ASP A 153 13.90 -8.08 -25.93
CA ASP A 153 12.63 -7.98 -26.63
C ASP A 153 11.89 -6.73 -26.12
N GLY A 154 11.82 -5.69 -26.95
CA GLY A 154 11.19 -4.42 -26.60
C GLY A 154 9.68 -4.47 -26.33
N THR A 155 9.09 -5.65 -26.13
CA THR A 155 7.68 -5.84 -25.81
C THR A 155 7.45 -5.51 -24.34
N PRO A 156 6.65 -4.48 -24.02
CA PRO A 156 6.36 -4.15 -22.64
C PRO A 156 5.44 -5.20 -22.00
N PHE A 157 5.59 -5.39 -20.70
CA PHE A 157 4.66 -6.20 -19.93
C PHE A 157 3.33 -5.47 -19.68
N SER A 158 2.31 -6.24 -19.31
CA SER A 158 1.04 -5.69 -18.82
C SER A 158 1.21 -5.00 -17.46
N SER A 159 0.30 -4.09 -17.14
CA SER A 159 0.28 -3.43 -15.82
C SER A 159 0.10 -4.41 -14.67
N TYR A 160 -0.64 -5.49 -14.89
CA TYR A 160 -0.78 -6.60 -13.96
C TYR A 160 0.57 -7.21 -13.61
N THR A 161 1.42 -7.44 -14.60
CA THR A 161 2.76 -8.00 -14.40
C THR A 161 3.62 -7.08 -13.54
N TYR A 162 3.62 -5.77 -13.83
CA TYR A 162 4.37 -4.79 -13.04
C TYR A 162 3.88 -4.70 -11.58
N ARG A 163 2.57 -4.87 -11.34
CA ARG A 163 1.98 -4.97 -10.00
C ARG A 163 2.38 -6.27 -9.29
N ILE A 164 2.40 -7.40 -9.99
CA ILE A 164 2.85 -8.70 -9.47
C ILE A 164 4.33 -8.64 -9.07
N GLN A 165 5.18 -8.01 -9.89
CA GLN A 165 6.61 -7.79 -9.54
C GLN A 165 6.75 -7.05 -8.21
N CYS A 166 5.95 -6.01 -7.97
CA CYS A 166 5.96 -5.30 -6.69
C CYS A 166 5.52 -6.20 -5.52
N ALA A 167 4.54 -7.09 -5.73
CA ALA A 167 4.17 -8.09 -4.71
C ALA A 167 5.34 -9.04 -4.41
N CYS A 168 6.04 -9.53 -5.43
CA CYS A 168 7.23 -10.36 -5.25
C CYS A 168 8.33 -9.62 -4.47
N PHE A 169 8.62 -8.35 -4.79
CA PHE A 169 9.60 -7.55 -4.05
C PHE A 169 9.24 -7.37 -2.57
N LEU A 170 7.94 -7.20 -2.27
CA LEU A 170 7.48 -7.15 -0.88
C LEU A 170 7.72 -8.48 -0.16
N GLY A 171 7.49 -9.61 -0.82
CA GLY A 171 7.83 -10.93 -0.27
C GLY A 171 9.33 -11.10 -0.07
N THR A 172 10.16 -10.67 -1.03
CA THR A 172 11.62 -10.64 -0.90
C THR A 172 12.06 -9.81 0.31
N LEU A 173 11.49 -8.62 0.49
CA LEU A 173 11.74 -7.75 1.65
C LEU A 173 11.39 -8.45 2.96
N GLN A 174 10.25 -9.13 3.03
CA GLN A 174 9.84 -9.83 4.25
C GLN A 174 10.73 -11.03 4.59
N ARG A 175 11.31 -11.70 3.59
CA ARG A 175 12.23 -12.84 3.81
C ARG A 175 13.67 -12.42 4.05
N MET A 176 14.09 -11.33 3.44
CA MET A 176 15.46 -10.84 3.50
C MET A 176 15.50 -9.37 3.94
N PRO A 177 14.95 -9.03 5.13
CA PRO A 177 14.80 -7.63 5.55
C PRO A 177 16.13 -6.90 5.76
N THR A 178 17.23 -7.64 5.90
CA THR A 178 18.59 -7.09 6.06
C THR A 178 19.32 -6.86 4.73
N GLN A 179 18.82 -7.39 3.61
CA GLN A 179 19.47 -7.27 2.30
C GLN A 179 19.05 -6.00 1.56
N VAL A 180 19.34 -4.84 2.16
CA VAL A 180 18.86 -3.55 1.67
C VAL A 180 19.32 -3.27 0.23
N ASP A 181 20.61 -3.45 -0.05
CA ASP A 181 21.19 -3.20 -1.37
C ASP A 181 20.63 -4.09 -2.47
N HIS A 182 20.25 -5.33 -2.14
CA HIS A 182 19.66 -6.26 -3.10
C HIS A 182 18.27 -5.79 -3.51
N ILE A 183 17.43 -5.46 -2.54
CA ILE A 183 16.05 -5.00 -2.78
C ILE A 183 16.04 -3.64 -3.48
N ASP A 184 16.96 -2.75 -3.12
CA ASP A 184 17.17 -1.47 -3.83
C ASP A 184 17.44 -1.67 -5.31
N LYS A 185 18.30 -2.63 -5.67
CA LYS A 185 18.60 -2.95 -7.07
C LYS A 185 17.36 -3.48 -7.79
N LEU A 186 16.55 -4.33 -7.14
CA LEU A 186 15.28 -4.81 -7.71
C LEU A 186 14.32 -3.65 -8.01
N LEU A 187 14.13 -2.75 -7.03
CA LEU A 187 13.26 -1.59 -7.16
C LEU A 187 13.74 -0.61 -8.24
N ALA A 188 15.05 -0.35 -8.30
CA ALA A 188 15.65 0.52 -9.30
C ALA A 188 15.53 -0.07 -10.72
N ASN A 189 15.87 -1.35 -10.88
CA ASN A 189 15.74 -2.06 -12.16
C ASN A 189 14.30 -2.05 -12.66
N TRP A 190 13.33 -2.28 -11.78
CA TRP A 190 11.92 -2.22 -12.12
C TRP A 190 11.54 -0.85 -12.70
N LYS A 191 11.93 0.25 -12.03
CA LYS A 191 11.58 1.60 -12.49
C LYS A 191 12.26 1.97 -13.82
N LEU A 192 13.50 1.52 -14.02
CA LEU A 192 14.28 1.76 -15.25
C LEU A 192 13.76 0.99 -16.46
N ARG A 193 13.11 -0.17 -16.25
CA ARG A 193 12.55 -1.01 -17.32
C ARG A 193 11.11 -0.67 -17.69
N LEU A 194 10.48 0.29 -17.01
CA LEU A 194 9.12 0.69 -17.37
C LEU A 194 9.14 1.38 -18.75
N PRO A 195 8.25 1.00 -19.68
CA PRO A 195 8.03 1.79 -20.88
C PRO A 195 7.42 3.15 -20.53
N ALA A 196 7.52 4.10 -21.46
CA ALA A 196 6.99 5.45 -21.28
C ALA A 196 5.51 5.47 -20.86
N SER A 197 4.70 4.53 -21.39
CA SER A 197 3.28 4.40 -21.08
C SER A 197 2.97 3.92 -19.65
N LYS A 198 3.96 3.46 -18.89
CA LYS A 198 3.80 2.91 -17.54
C LYS A 198 4.60 3.69 -16.50
N HIS A 199 5.25 4.80 -16.86
CA HIS A 199 5.96 5.63 -15.88
C HIS A 199 5.04 6.26 -14.83
N ASP A 200 3.78 6.48 -15.21
CA ASP A 200 2.70 7.03 -14.42
C ASP A 200 1.47 6.11 -14.55
N ALA A 201 0.55 6.15 -13.58
CA ALA A 201 -0.74 5.48 -13.67
C ALA A 201 -1.72 6.21 -14.60
N HIS A 202 -1.47 7.48 -14.93
CA HIS A 202 -2.21 8.16 -15.98
C HIS A 202 -1.41 8.18 -17.27
N PHE A 203 -1.97 7.63 -18.33
CA PHE A 203 -1.38 7.69 -19.65
C PHE A 203 -2.47 7.99 -20.68
N ASN A 204 -2.22 8.95 -21.58
CA ASN A 204 -3.16 9.39 -22.62
C ASN A 204 -4.57 9.78 -22.10
N GLY A 205 -4.66 10.30 -20.88
CA GLY A 205 -5.93 10.74 -20.28
C GLY A 205 -6.75 9.61 -19.65
N GLU A 206 -6.26 8.36 -19.69
CA GLU A 206 -6.87 7.23 -19.02
C GLU A 206 -6.09 6.85 -17.77
N LEU A 207 -6.82 6.45 -16.72
CA LEU A 207 -6.26 5.88 -15.51
C LEU A 207 -6.07 4.37 -15.71
N ASP A 208 -4.84 3.92 -15.49
CA ASP A 208 -4.48 2.53 -15.34
C ASP A 208 -4.43 2.17 -13.84
N GLU A 209 -5.51 1.61 -13.32
CA GLU A 209 -5.64 1.25 -11.90
C GLU A 209 -4.59 0.21 -11.47
N MET A 210 -4.15 -0.68 -12.37
CA MET A 210 -3.14 -1.67 -12.05
C MET A 210 -1.76 -1.03 -11.91
N MET A 211 -1.41 -0.06 -12.75
CA MET A 211 -0.19 0.74 -12.56
C MET A 211 -0.29 1.65 -11.35
N PHE A 212 -1.46 2.21 -11.04
CA PHE A 212 -1.67 2.96 -9.81
C PHE A 212 -1.31 2.10 -8.59
N GLN A 213 -1.84 0.87 -8.56
CA GLN A 213 -1.53 -0.09 -7.50
C GLN A 213 -0.06 -0.53 -7.49
N ALA A 214 0.57 -0.72 -8.65
CA ALA A 214 1.99 -1.03 -8.74
C ALA A 214 2.85 0.12 -8.16
N LEU A 215 2.58 1.36 -8.54
CA LEU A 215 3.33 2.54 -8.06
C LEU A 215 3.13 2.78 -6.57
N MET A 216 1.91 2.66 -6.03
CA MET A 216 1.70 2.78 -4.58
C MET A 216 2.44 1.67 -3.82
N MET A 217 2.46 0.44 -4.33
CA MET A 217 3.23 -0.66 -3.72
C MET A 217 4.72 -0.37 -3.78
N TRP A 218 5.23 0.06 -4.93
CA TRP A 218 6.65 0.39 -5.12
C TRP A 218 7.12 1.46 -4.13
N HIS A 219 6.36 2.54 -3.94
CA HIS A 219 6.71 3.57 -2.97
C HIS A 219 6.57 3.08 -1.52
N ALA A 220 5.55 2.27 -1.21
CA ALA A 220 5.39 1.68 0.11
C ALA A 220 6.57 0.75 0.46
N ILE A 221 7.04 -0.07 -0.47
CA ILE A 221 8.20 -0.95 -0.29
C ILE A 221 9.47 -0.11 -0.04
N ASN A 222 9.68 0.99 -0.76
CA ASN A 222 10.78 1.92 -0.50
C ASN A 222 10.74 2.49 0.94
N ILE A 223 9.56 2.84 1.45
CA ILE A 223 9.40 3.28 2.84
C ILE A 223 9.75 2.15 3.79
N LEU A 224 9.14 0.97 3.63
CA LEU A 224 9.35 -0.18 4.52
C LEU A 224 10.82 -0.64 4.53
N LEU A 225 11.52 -0.54 3.41
CA LEU A 225 12.93 -0.90 3.26
C LEU A 225 13.86 0.06 4.01
N HIS A 226 13.63 1.36 3.91
CA HIS A 226 14.58 2.37 4.41
C HIS A 226 14.23 2.96 5.77
N GLN A 227 12.96 2.97 6.14
CA GLN A 227 12.49 3.57 7.39
C GLN A 227 13.19 2.99 8.63
N PRO A 228 13.46 1.66 8.75
CA PRO A 228 14.19 1.10 9.89
C PRO A 228 15.64 1.60 10.04
N HIS A 229 16.22 2.15 8.98
CA HIS A 229 17.60 2.68 8.93
C HIS A 229 17.63 4.22 8.90
N SER A 230 16.46 4.86 8.94
CA SER A 230 16.32 6.32 8.92
C SER A 230 16.55 6.93 10.30
N GLN A 231 16.80 8.24 10.33
CA GLN A 231 16.88 9.06 11.55
C GLN A 231 15.49 9.61 11.93
N LEU A 232 14.41 9.02 11.41
CA LEU A 232 13.04 9.32 11.80
C LEU A 232 12.67 8.43 12.98
N ASP A 233 11.75 8.90 13.82
CA ASP A 233 11.22 8.11 14.94
C ASP A 233 10.49 6.87 14.38
N PRO A 234 10.97 5.65 14.68
CA PRO A 234 10.37 4.43 14.18
C PRO A 234 9.10 4.05 14.92
N SER A 235 8.88 4.60 16.12
CA SER A 235 7.68 4.34 16.93
C SER A 235 6.41 4.97 16.35
N SER A 236 6.57 5.98 15.48
CA SER A 236 5.47 6.64 14.77
C SER A 236 4.93 5.80 13.61
N THR A 237 5.65 4.74 13.21
CA THR A 237 5.28 3.83 12.12
C THR A 237 5.00 2.43 12.66
N TYR A 238 3.96 1.83 12.09
CA TYR A 238 3.60 0.43 12.17
C TYR A 238 4.84 -0.51 12.23
N TYR A 239 4.89 -1.31 13.30
CA TYR A 239 6.06 -1.94 13.91
C TYR A 239 6.92 -2.78 12.94
N ILE A 240 8.05 -2.22 12.50
CA ILE A 240 9.26 -3.01 12.18
C ILE A 240 10.28 -2.68 13.26
N LYS A 241 10.71 -3.68 14.01
CA LYS A 241 11.66 -3.52 15.12
C LYS A 241 13.02 -3.11 14.53
N ALA A 242 13.42 -1.86 14.73
CA ALA A 242 14.72 -1.37 14.30
C ALA A 242 15.85 -2.22 14.93
N CYS A 243 16.82 -2.65 14.11
CA CYS A 243 17.98 -3.40 14.60
C CYS A 243 18.98 -2.52 15.38
N GLN A 244 18.81 -1.20 15.39
CA GLN A 244 19.64 -0.24 16.12
C GLN A 244 18.77 0.86 16.77
N PRO A 245 19.24 1.51 17.85
CA PRO A 245 18.56 2.67 18.41
C PRO A 245 18.56 3.81 17.38
N ASN A 246 17.38 4.25 16.92
CA ASN A 246 17.27 5.41 16.04
C ASN A 246 17.67 6.66 16.83
N THR A 247 18.79 7.29 16.44
CA THR A 247 19.15 8.62 16.91
C THR A 247 18.49 9.64 15.99
N PRO A 248 17.53 10.46 16.48
CA PRO A 248 16.87 11.46 15.65
C PRO A 248 17.90 12.43 15.05
N ALA A 249 17.66 12.89 13.82
CA ALA A 249 18.54 13.86 13.18
C ALA A 249 18.54 15.19 13.95
N LEU A 250 19.70 15.85 14.02
CA LEU A 250 19.88 17.16 14.67
C LEU A 250 19.71 18.34 13.70
N SER A 251 19.89 18.11 12.40
CA SER A 251 19.62 19.08 11.33
C SER A 251 19.28 18.35 10.02
N SER A 252 18.74 19.08 9.03
CA SER A 252 18.41 18.52 7.71
C SER A 252 19.65 18.10 6.92
N ASP A 253 20.76 18.82 7.10
CA ASP A 253 21.99 18.60 6.35
C ASP A 253 22.70 17.30 6.75
N VAL A 254 22.32 16.74 7.89
CA VAL A 254 22.86 15.49 8.44
C VAL A 254 21.93 14.30 8.15
N PHE A 255 20.89 14.49 7.32
CA PHE A 255 20.05 13.38 6.90
C PHE A 255 20.84 12.31 6.17
N ASN A 256 20.81 11.09 6.70
CA ASN A 256 21.35 9.93 6.01
C ASN A 256 20.50 9.61 4.76
N LEU A 257 21.08 8.81 3.85
CA LEU A 257 20.43 8.45 2.60
C LEU A 257 19.07 7.76 2.80
N HIS A 258 18.95 6.90 3.82
CA HIS A 258 17.70 6.22 4.15
C HIS A 258 16.59 7.19 4.55
N THR A 259 16.92 8.24 5.30
CA THR A 259 15.97 9.30 5.69
C THR A 259 15.48 10.06 4.47
N ILE A 260 16.40 10.47 3.59
CA ILE A 260 16.07 11.18 2.34
C ILE A 260 15.14 10.33 1.46
N ARG A 261 15.46 9.05 1.28
CA ARG A 261 14.65 8.13 0.45
C ARG A 261 13.29 7.86 1.05
N THR A 262 13.20 7.68 2.37
CA THR A 262 11.94 7.47 3.08
C THR A 262 11.01 8.69 2.93
N ILE A 263 11.52 9.90 3.15
CA ILE A 263 10.75 11.15 2.99
C ILE A 263 10.31 11.34 1.53
N ARG A 264 11.20 11.07 0.57
CA ARG A 264 10.88 11.17 -0.86
C ARG A 264 9.75 10.20 -1.23
N ALA A 265 9.86 8.93 -0.84
CA ALA A 265 8.83 7.94 -1.13
C ALA A 265 7.47 8.30 -0.51
N ALA A 266 7.46 8.84 0.71
CA ALA A 266 6.24 9.34 1.35
C ALA A 266 5.61 10.53 0.61
N ARG A 267 6.42 11.46 0.08
CA ARG A 267 5.94 12.55 -0.78
C ARG A 267 5.34 12.02 -2.07
N GLU A 268 5.99 11.08 -2.75
CA GLU A 268 5.44 10.51 -3.98
C GLU A 268 4.13 9.74 -3.73
N LEU A 269 4.00 9.00 -2.62
CA LEU A 269 2.70 8.43 -2.21
C LEU A 269 1.62 9.48 -2.00
N SER A 270 1.94 10.60 -1.34
CA SER A 270 0.98 11.71 -1.18
C SER A 270 0.57 12.31 -2.52
N LYS A 271 1.48 12.39 -3.50
CA LYS A 271 1.16 12.90 -4.84
C LYS A 271 0.14 12.04 -5.58
N LEU A 272 0.13 10.72 -5.36
CA LEU A 272 -0.87 9.83 -5.96
C LEU A 272 -2.32 10.24 -5.60
N ILE A 273 -2.53 10.91 -4.46
CA ILE A 273 -3.85 11.46 -4.06
C ILE A 273 -4.33 12.55 -5.04
N THR A 274 -3.41 13.27 -5.68
CA THR A 274 -3.71 14.42 -6.55
C THR A 274 -4.14 14.02 -7.96
N TYR A 275 -4.19 12.72 -8.23
CA TYR A 275 -4.58 12.18 -9.52
C TYR A 275 -6.04 12.56 -9.82
N ARG A 276 -6.34 12.90 -11.08
CA ARG A 276 -7.62 13.53 -11.47
C ARG A 276 -8.76 12.53 -11.63
N VAL A 277 -8.92 11.66 -10.64
CA VAL A 277 -10.02 10.70 -10.52
C VAL A 277 -10.57 10.72 -9.09
N SER A 278 -11.77 10.20 -8.90
CA SER A 278 -12.33 10.09 -7.56
C SER A 278 -11.51 9.12 -6.72
N LEU A 279 -11.10 9.50 -5.51
CA LEU A 279 -10.40 8.58 -4.60
C LEU A 279 -11.20 7.29 -4.34
N LEU A 280 -12.53 7.35 -4.42
CA LEU A 280 -13.41 6.21 -4.20
C LEU A 280 -13.44 5.21 -5.37
N THR A 281 -12.80 5.50 -6.51
CA THR A 281 -12.63 4.53 -7.60
C THR A 281 -11.38 3.66 -7.41
N HIS A 282 -10.45 4.08 -6.55
CA HIS A 282 -9.29 3.27 -6.20
C HIS A 282 -9.62 2.24 -5.12
N THR A 283 -8.80 1.20 -5.06
CA THR A 283 -8.85 0.22 -3.97
C THR A 283 -8.75 0.86 -2.58
N HIS A 284 -9.48 0.34 -1.59
CA HIS A 284 -9.40 0.81 -0.21
C HIS A 284 -8.02 0.57 0.41
N PHE A 285 -7.22 -0.33 -0.17
CA PHE A 285 -5.84 -0.54 0.27
C PHE A 285 -4.99 0.74 0.19
N PHE A 286 -5.35 1.70 -0.66
CA PHE A 286 -4.66 2.98 -0.74
C PHE A 286 -4.78 3.79 0.57
N ALA A 287 -5.84 3.63 1.35
CA ALA A 287 -5.96 4.26 2.67
C ALA A 287 -4.82 3.85 3.64
N TYR A 288 -4.34 2.61 3.55
CA TYR A 288 -3.16 2.19 4.33
C TYR A 288 -1.89 2.88 3.84
N MET A 289 -1.71 3.06 2.54
CA MET A 289 -0.53 3.75 1.98
C MET A 289 -0.53 5.24 2.31
N VAL A 290 -1.70 5.89 2.28
CA VAL A 290 -1.89 7.27 2.75
C VAL A 290 -1.53 7.37 4.23
N THR A 291 -1.91 6.38 5.04
CA THR A 291 -1.54 6.32 6.46
C THR A 291 -0.04 6.18 6.65
N LEU A 292 0.61 5.27 5.90
CA LEU A 292 2.06 5.09 5.92
C LEU A 292 2.82 6.36 5.51
N SER A 293 2.35 7.07 4.49
CA SER A 293 2.91 8.37 4.11
C SER A 293 2.71 9.43 5.20
N SER A 294 1.52 9.46 5.82
CA SER A 294 1.20 10.42 6.89
C SER A 294 2.11 10.27 8.11
N THR A 295 2.39 9.03 8.52
CA THR A 295 3.27 8.78 9.67
C THR A 295 4.70 9.24 9.39
N ILE A 296 5.21 9.07 8.17
CA ILE A 296 6.51 9.62 7.77
C ILE A 296 6.53 11.14 7.80
N HIS A 297 5.51 11.81 7.24
CA HIS A 297 5.43 13.28 7.27
C HIS A 297 5.35 13.82 8.70
N LEU A 298 4.58 13.16 9.58
CA LEU A 298 4.48 13.53 10.99
C LEU A 298 5.77 13.27 11.76
N SER A 299 6.47 12.18 11.46
CA SER A 299 7.79 11.88 12.05
C SER A 299 8.85 12.89 11.59
N LYS A 300 8.83 13.33 10.32
CA LYS A 300 9.66 14.46 9.87
C LYS A 300 9.30 15.73 10.64
N TRP A 301 8.01 16.03 10.80
CA TRP A 301 7.56 17.25 11.46
C TRP A 301 7.93 17.28 12.95
N SER A 302 8.05 16.13 13.60
CA SER A 302 8.42 16.05 15.02
C SER A 302 9.88 16.45 15.30
N LEU A 303 10.77 16.39 14.30
CA LEU A 303 12.19 16.74 14.45
C LEU A 303 12.37 18.19 14.89
N ALA A 304 13.17 18.43 15.93
CA ALA A 304 13.28 19.74 16.60
C ALA A 304 13.57 20.91 15.65
N PHE A 305 14.51 20.72 14.73
CA PHE A 305 14.96 21.75 13.78
C PHE A 305 13.98 22.02 12.63
N VAL A 306 12.98 21.16 12.40
CA VAL A 306 11.98 21.40 11.35
C VAL A 306 11.03 22.51 11.81
N ALA A 307 10.90 23.54 10.98
CA ALA A 307 10.05 24.68 11.25
C ALA A 307 8.59 24.25 11.51
N GLN A 308 7.93 24.90 12.48
CA GLN A 308 6.55 24.57 12.81
C GLN A 308 5.59 24.90 11.65
N ASP A 309 5.93 25.93 10.88
CA ASP A 309 5.24 26.51 9.73
C ASP A 309 5.82 26.06 8.38
N ASP A 310 6.46 24.89 8.32
CA ASP A 310 6.82 24.24 7.04
C ASP A 310 5.54 23.93 6.24
N GLU A 311 5.14 24.87 5.37
CA GLU A 311 3.88 24.82 4.64
C GLU A 311 3.80 23.64 3.66
N ASP A 312 4.91 23.28 3.02
CA ASP A 312 4.97 22.10 2.13
C ASP A 312 4.65 20.81 2.90
N LEU A 313 5.25 20.64 4.08
CA LEU A 313 5.00 19.48 4.93
C LEU A 313 3.56 19.48 5.46
N ARG A 314 3.07 20.62 5.93
CA ARG A 314 1.69 20.78 6.40
C ARG A 314 0.67 20.50 5.31
N GLN A 315 0.95 20.91 4.07
CA GLN A 315 0.07 20.65 2.93
C GLN A 315 0.00 19.15 2.62
N ASN A 316 1.11 18.42 2.67
CA ASN A 316 1.11 16.95 2.52
C ASN A 316 0.31 16.27 3.64
N ILE A 317 0.46 16.71 4.90
CA ILE A 317 -0.30 16.18 6.04
C ILE A 317 -1.81 16.45 5.85
N ARG A 318 -2.19 17.67 5.48
CA ARG A 318 -3.60 18.05 5.22
C ARG A 318 -4.18 17.25 4.06
N LEU A 319 -3.44 17.09 2.97
CA LEU A 319 -3.84 16.30 1.81
C LEU A 319 -4.12 14.85 2.21
N ASN A 320 -3.20 14.21 2.95
CA ASN A 320 -3.38 12.84 3.39
C ASN A 320 -4.57 12.68 4.36
N ILE A 321 -4.74 13.61 5.31
CA ILE A 321 -5.91 13.60 6.22
C ILE A 321 -7.21 13.76 5.42
N GLY A 322 -7.24 14.67 4.43
CA GLY A 322 -8.37 14.86 3.54
C GLY A 322 -8.73 13.59 2.76
N ALA A 323 -7.72 12.90 2.22
CA ALA A 323 -7.92 11.63 1.54
C ALA A 323 -8.49 10.55 2.47
N LEU A 324 -7.97 10.42 3.70
CA LEU A 324 -8.50 9.47 4.69
C LEU A 324 -9.93 9.80 5.11
N VAL A 325 -10.28 11.08 5.24
CA VAL A 325 -11.67 11.52 5.47
C VAL A 325 -12.56 11.14 4.30
N LYS A 326 -12.08 11.28 3.04
CA LYS A 326 -12.85 10.88 1.87
C LYS A 326 -13.09 9.37 1.83
N TYR A 327 -12.07 8.55 2.04
CA TYR A 327 -12.23 7.09 2.13
C TYR A 327 -13.13 6.67 3.29
N ALA A 328 -13.11 7.41 4.40
CA ALA A 328 -13.92 7.16 5.59
C ALA A 328 -15.43 7.30 5.36
N GLU A 329 -15.86 7.95 4.27
CA GLU A 329 -17.27 7.96 3.85
C GLU A 329 -17.77 6.55 3.52
N MET A 330 -16.88 5.67 3.04
CA MET A 330 -17.24 4.32 2.58
C MET A 330 -16.67 3.22 3.47
N TRP A 331 -15.44 3.40 3.95
CA TRP A 331 -14.66 2.33 4.57
C TRP A 331 -14.39 2.63 6.04
N SER A 332 -14.89 1.76 6.93
CA SER A 332 -14.68 1.91 8.38
C SER A 332 -13.22 1.75 8.77
N VAL A 333 -12.40 1.05 7.95
CA VAL A 333 -10.96 1.02 8.17
C VAL A 333 -10.32 2.39 7.99
N ALA A 334 -10.74 3.17 6.99
CA ALA A 334 -10.23 4.52 6.77
C ALA A 334 -10.65 5.48 7.88
N GLN A 335 -11.85 5.33 8.45
CA GLN A 335 -12.26 6.07 9.66
C GLN A 335 -11.30 5.82 10.82
N HIS A 336 -10.95 4.55 11.05
CA HIS A 336 -10.01 4.17 12.10
C HIS A 336 -8.61 4.73 11.85
N LEU A 337 -8.07 4.52 10.64
CA LEU A 337 -6.74 4.99 10.24
C LEU A 337 -6.63 6.52 10.29
N GLY A 338 -7.64 7.22 9.77
CA GLY A 338 -7.72 8.68 9.82
C GLY A 338 -7.75 9.23 11.25
N SER A 339 -8.44 8.53 12.17
CA SER A 339 -8.45 8.90 13.59
C SER A 339 -7.06 8.73 14.23
N GLN A 340 -6.32 7.67 13.89
CA GLN A 340 -4.95 7.46 14.36
C GLN A 340 -4.01 8.56 13.85
N VAL A 341 -4.05 8.88 12.56
CA VAL A 341 -3.22 9.96 11.98
C VAL A 341 -3.52 11.31 12.62
N LYS A 342 -4.81 11.65 12.82
CA LYS A 342 -5.21 12.89 13.49
C LYS A 342 -4.72 12.95 14.94
N HIS A 343 -4.71 11.82 15.64
CA HIS A 343 -4.20 11.73 17.01
C HIS A 343 -2.69 12.05 17.05
N ILE A 344 -1.89 11.35 16.24
CA ILE A 344 -0.43 11.58 16.14
C ILE A 344 -0.14 13.04 15.75
N ALA A 345 -0.89 13.59 14.78
CA ALA A 345 -0.75 14.98 14.36
C ALA A 345 -1.00 15.97 15.51
N LYS A 346 -1.99 15.70 16.37
CA LYS A 346 -2.27 16.51 17.56
C LYS A 346 -1.12 16.43 18.57
N GLU A 347 -0.56 15.25 18.80
CA GLU A 347 0.57 15.05 19.73
C GLU A 347 1.81 15.81 19.25
N VAL A 348 2.19 15.67 17.97
CA VAL A 348 3.33 16.39 17.38
C VAL A 348 3.11 17.90 17.46
N TYR A 349 1.91 18.38 17.16
CA TYR A 349 1.58 19.81 17.27
C TYR A 349 1.74 20.34 18.71
N MET A 350 1.22 19.61 19.70
CA MET A 350 1.33 19.99 21.12
C MET A 350 2.78 19.94 21.61
N MET A 351 3.57 18.97 21.15
CA MET A 351 5.01 18.89 21.42
C MET A 351 5.74 20.13 20.88
N LYS A 352 5.52 20.48 19.60
CA LYS A 352 6.12 21.66 18.96
C LYS A 352 5.73 22.96 19.65
N LYS A 353 4.47 23.10 20.06
CA LYS A 353 3.98 24.26 20.80
C LYS A 353 4.70 24.43 22.15
N ARG A 354 4.94 23.32 22.87
CA ARG A 354 5.68 23.36 24.15
C ARG A 354 7.14 23.76 23.98
N GLN A 355 7.80 23.32 22.91
CA GLN A 355 9.20 23.68 22.62
C GLN A 355 9.41 25.18 22.33
N GLN A 356 8.36 25.90 21.94
CA GLN A 356 8.40 27.34 21.69
C GLN A 356 7.99 28.19 22.89
N GLN A 357 7.38 27.61 23.93
CA GLN A 357 7.09 28.36 25.14
C GLN A 357 8.41 28.65 25.85
N PRO A 358 8.70 29.92 26.20
CA PRO A 358 9.87 30.22 27.01
C PRO A 358 9.76 29.44 28.34
N PRO A 359 10.89 29.01 28.92
CA PRO A 359 10.87 28.32 30.20
C PRO A 359 10.07 29.12 31.23
N GLU A 360 9.28 28.46 32.08
CA GLU A 360 8.46 29.14 33.11
C GLU A 360 9.30 30.07 34.03
N TRP A 361 10.61 29.84 34.17
CA TRP A 361 11.53 30.70 34.92
C TRP A 361 11.92 32.00 34.19
N ALA A 362 11.71 32.12 32.89
CA ALA A 362 12.02 33.34 32.12
C ALA A 362 11.08 34.51 32.48
N GLY A 363 9.90 34.22 33.05
CA GLY A 363 8.99 35.23 33.61
C GLY A 363 9.26 35.58 35.08
N LEU A 364 10.24 34.94 35.73
CA LEU A 364 10.59 35.14 37.15
C LEU A 364 11.88 35.95 37.35
N LEU A 365 12.55 36.38 36.28
CA LEU A 365 13.70 37.28 36.39
C LEU A 365 13.21 38.70 36.69
N PRO A 366 13.60 39.31 37.84
CA PRO A 366 13.22 40.68 38.17
C PRO A 366 13.75 41.66 37.12
N GLN A 367 12.90 42.58 36.70
CA GLN A 367 13.15 43.64 35.72
C GLN A 367 14.00 44.78 36.32
N GLU A 368 15.10 44.46 37.00
CA GLU A 368 15.98 45.43 37.67
C GLU A 368 17.45 45.30 37.26
N GLN A 369 17.76 45.14 35.96
CA GLN A 369 19.13 45.39 35.44
C GLN A 369 19.15 45.99 34.02
N MET A 370 18.18 46.85 33.68
CA MET A 370 18.21 47.64 32.44
C MET A 370 17.97 49.13 32.71
N THR A 371 18.69 49.73 33.67
CA THR A 371 18.86 51.21 33.77
C THR A 371 20.01 51.56 34.72
N ALA A 372 21.23 51.17 34.37
CA ALA A 372 22.43 51.77 34.96
C ALA A 372 23.61 51.64 33.99
N ASN A 373 23.54 52.37 32.88
CA ASN A 373 24.70 52.80 32.11
C ASN A 373 24.30 53.93 31.16
N LEU A 374 23.94 55.07 31.74
CA LEU A 374 23.97 56.38 31.09
C LEU A 374 24.34 57.40 32.18
N GLY A 375 25.59 57.87 32.18
CA GLY A 375 25.99 59.05 32.95
C GLY A 375 27.43 59.05 33.46
N PHE A 376 28.32 59.61 32.62
CA PHE A 376 29.68 60.14 32.89
C PHE A 376 30.79 59.24 33.43
#